data_AF-A0A2T5EFH1-F1
#
_entry.id   AF-A0A2T5EFH1-F1
#
_cell.length_a   1.000
_cell.length_b   1.000
_cell.length_c   1.000
_cell.angle_alpha   90.00
_cell.angle_beta   90.00
_cell.angle_gamma   90.00
#
_symmetry.space_group_name_H-M   'P 1'
#
loop_
_entity.id
_entity.type
_entity.pdbx_description
1 polymer ?
#
loop_
_entity_poly.entity_id
_entity_poly.type
_entity_poly.pdbx_seq_one_letter_code
_entity_poly.pdbx_strand_id
1 'polypeptide(L)'
;MKKLFSLFAALLLSASVNAAQFEEGTHYKILDVAKADKPVVTEFFSFYCPHCYKFEGIIKYLKADLPKSASFQKVHVAFMGNNMAVPMAKAYATMIALDAEESMVPAMFAQIHEKQQTPKNEAELREVFIDNGIDAKKFDAAYNSFAVNSMQKRFDREFDQSTLTGVPGVLVNNKYIVKPDQIKSYEEYNQLVNYLLTL
;
A
#
# COMPACT_ATOMS: atom_id res chain seq x y z
N MET A 1 -26.23 53.63 -42.08
CA MET A 1 -27.16 53.07 -41.07
C MET A 1 -26.75 51.63 -40.79
N LYS A 2 -26.34 51.35 -39.54
CA LYS A 2 -26.33 50.06 -38.82
C LYS A 2 -25.86 48.84 -39.64
N LYS A 3 -24.70 48.24 -39.37
CA LYS A 3 -24.47 47.41 -38.17
C LYS A 3 -23.01 47.50 -37.71
N LEU A 4 -22.87 48.11 -36.53
CA LEU A 4 -21.69 48.11 -35.68
C LEU A 4 -21.44 46.70 -35.11
N PHE A 5 -20.16 46.38 -34.92
CA PHE A 5 -19.57 45.68 -33.77
C PHE A 5 -20.23 44.38 -33.27
N SER A 6 -19.55 43.26 -33.51
CA SER A 6 -19.37 42.21 -32.50
C SER A 6 -18.03 41.50 -32.73
N LEU A 7 -16.96 42.19 -32.35
CA LEU A 7 -15.76 41.54 -31.82
C LEU A 7 -16.11 41.13 -30.38
N PHE A 8 -16.00 39.86 -30.00
CA PHE A 8 -15.30 39.45 -28.77
C PHE A 8 -15.22 37.92 -28.62
N ALA A 9 -13.99 37.43 -28.70
CA ALA A 9 -13.43 36.38 -27.84
C ALA A 9 -14.18 35.03 -27.74
N ALA A 10 -14.04 34.18 -28.77
CA ALA A 10 -13.84 32.76 -28.51
C ALA A 10 -12.38 32.56 -28.05
N LEU A 11 -12.06 33.08 -26.86
CA LEU A 11 -10.83 32.72 -26.17
C LEU A 11 -11.07 31.29 -25.69
N LEU A 12 -10.58 30.34 -26.48
CA LEU A 12 -10.36 28.97 -26.05
C LEU A 12 -9.64 29.07 -24.70
N LEU A 13 -10.36 28.79 -23.61
CA LEU A 13 -9.71 28.37 -22.38
C LEU A 13 -9.07 27.03 -22.70
N SER A 14 -7.86 27.09 -23.27
CA SER A 14 -6.86 26.07 -23.07
C SER A 14 -6.66 26.03 -21.57
N ALA A 15 -7.44 25.21 -20.88
CA ALA A 15 -7.09 24.77 -19.55
C ALA A 15 -5.77 24.05 -19.74
N SER A 16 -4.67 24.78 -19.56
CA SER A 16 -3.37 24.18 -19.33
C SER A 16 -3.53 23.38 -18.05
N VAL A 17 -3.92 22.11 -18.19
CA VAL A 17 -3.59 21.11 -17.20
C VAL A 17 -2.07 21.16 -17.11
N ASN A 18 -1.58 21.94 -16.15
CA ASN A 18 -0.23 21.79 -15.68
C ASN A 18 -0.22 20.40 -15.04
N ALA A 19 0.13 19.40 -15.84
CA ALA A 19 0.53 18.12 -15.29
C ALA A 19 1.63 18.45 -14.28
N ALA A 20 1.39 18.19 -12.99
CA ALA A 20 2.42 18.29 -11.98
C ALA A 20 3.58 17.42 -12.48
N GLN A 21 4.69 18.06 -12.84
CA GLN A 21 5.83 17.34 -13.37
C GLN A 21 6.55 16.72 -12.18
N PHE A 22 6.33 15.43 -11.95
CA PHE A 22 7.00 14.71 -10.88
C PHE A 22 8.47 14.54 -11.23
N GLU A 23 9.32 15.10 -10.38
CA GLU A 23 10.79 15.05 -10.51
C GLU A 23 11.41 13.96 -9.62
N GLU A 24 12.41 13.25 -10.16
CA GLU A 24 13.30 12.37 -9.40
C GLU A 24 14.04 13.15 -8.30
N GLY A 25 14.28 12.51 -7.16
CA GLY A 25 14.92 13.12 -6.00
C GLY A 25 13.94 13.91 -5.12
N THR A 26 12.91 14.49 -5.72
CA THR A 26 11.85 15.23 -5.01
C THR A 26 10.65 14.33 -4.71
N HIS A 27 10.03 13.76 -5.75
CA HIS A 27 8.75 13.01 -5.63
C HIS A 27 8.95 11.50 -5.66
N TYR A 28 10.07 11.03 -6.18
CA TYR A 28 10.42 9.61 -6.17
C TYR A 28 11.93 9.41 -6.24
N LYS A 29 12.39 8.19 -5.95
CA LYS A 29 13.77 7.74 -6.14
C LYS A 29 13.78 6.54 -7.09
N ILE A 30 14.71 6.53 -8.03
CA ILE A 30 14.90 5.39 -8.96
C ILE A 30 15.88 4.40 -8.34
N LEU A 31 15.55 3.11 -8.44
CA LEU A 31 16.42 1.99 -8.12
C LEU A 31 17.15 1.50 -9.37
N ASP A 32 18.43 1.14 -9.18
CA ASP A 32 19.27 0.54 -10.22
C ASP A 32 18.97 -0.96 -10.39
N VAL A 33 17.73 -1.25 -10.77
CA VAL A 33 17.20 -2.59 -11.03
C VAL A 33 16.32 -2.58 -12.27
N ALA A 34 16.09 -3.75 -12.86
CA ALA A 34 15.12 -3.89 -13.94
C ALA A 34 13.70 -3.56 -13.43
N LYS A 35 12.93 -2.90 -14.29
CA LYS A 35 11.51 -2.64 -14.03
C LYS A 35 10.72 -3.95 -14.07
N ALA A 36 9.66 -4.05 -13.27
CA ALA A 36 8.72 -5.17 -13.34
C ALA A 36 8.11 -5.30 -14.75
N ASP A 37 7.95 -6.55 -15.22
CA ASP A 37 7.34 -6.84 -16.54
C ASP A 37 5.86 -6.45 -16.61
N LYS A 38 5.17 -6.49 -15.46
CA LYS A 38 3.78 -6.09 -15.31
C LYS A 38 3.68 -4.92 -14.33
N PRO A 39 2.82 -3.92 -14.59
CA PRO A 39 2.68 -2.79 -13.68
C PRO A 39 2.23 -3.24 -12.29
N VAL A 40 2.95 -2.83 -11.25
CA VAL A 40 2.68 -3.24 -9.87
C VAL A 40 2.95 -2.09 -8.90
N VAL A 41 2.08 -1.94 -7.92
CA VAL A 41 2.27 -1.08 -6.76
C VAL A 41 2.38 -1.96 -5.52
N THR A 42 3.50 -1.86 -4.82
CA THR A 42 3.76 -2.59 -3.58
C THR A 42 3.81 -1.62 -2.42
N GLU A 43 2.94 -1.81 -1.44
CA GLU A 43 3.02 -1.12 -0.16
C GLU A 43 3.76 -2.00 0.87
N PHE A 44 4.78 -1.45 1.50
CA PHE A 44 5.44 -2.02 2.66
C PHE A 44 4.87 -1.39 3.93
N PHE A 45 4.34 -2.22 4.82
CA PHE A 45 3.62 -1.75 6.00
C PHE A 45 3.84 -2.65 7.22
N SER A 46 3.41 -2.18 8.39
CA SER A 46 3.27 -3.02 9.58
C SER A 46 1.95 -2.71 10.28
N PHE A 47 1.29 -3.73 10.81
CA PHE A 47 0.13 -3.54 11.70
C PHE A 47 0.48 -2.82 13.00
N TYR A 48 1.76 -2.74 13.38
CA TYR A 48 2.21 -2.00 14.56
C TYR A 48 2.47 -0.51 14.29
N CYS A 49 2.42 -0.08 13.02
CA CYS A 49 2.84 1.25 12.59
C CYS A 49 1.64 2.22 12.56
N PRO A 50 1.59 3.24 13.44
CA PRO A 50 0.47 4.18 13.48
C PRO A 50 0.30 4.99 12.21
N HIS A 51 1.40 5.28 11.50
CA HIS A 51 1.36 5.96 10.20
C HIS A 51 0.76 5.07 9.11
N CYS A 52 1.03 3.76 9.15
CA CYS A 52 0.50 2.77 8.22
C CYS A 52 -1.02 2.63 8.40
N TYR A 53 -1.50 2.59 9.64
CA TYR A 53 -2.93 2.61 9.93
C TYR A 53 -3.63 3.86 9.37
N LYS A 54 -3.04 5.06 9.56
CA LYS A 54 -3.57 6.30 8.96
C LYS A 54 -3.50 6.28 7.43
N PHE A 55 -2.52 5.57 6.88
CA PHE A 55 -2.26 5.45 5.44
C PHE A 55 -3.28 4.55 4.72
N GLU A 56 -4.01 3.68 5.43
CA GLU A 56 -5.07 2.85 4.84
C GLU A 56 -6.13 3.66 4.09
N GLY A 57 -6.42 4.89 4.55
CA GLY A 57 -7.30 5.81 3.84
C GLY A 57 -6.76 6.15 2.45
N ILE A 58 -5.48 6.51 2.35
CA ILE A 58 -4.81 6.82 1.08
C ILE A 58 -4.80 5.59 0.18
N ILE A 59 -4.45 4.42 0.71
CA ILE A 59 -4.42 3.17 -0.06
C ILE A 59 -5.80 2.81 -0.61
N LYS A 60 -6.88 3.02 0.16
CA LYS A 60 -8.24 2.80 -0.32
C LYS A 60 -8.56 3.67 -1.55
N TYR A 61 -8.19 4.95 -1.53
CA TYR A 61 -8.36 5.84 -2.68
C TYR A 61 -7.46 5.47 -3.84
N LEU A 62 -6.20 5.12 -3.57
CA LEU A 62 -5.24 4.69 -4.59
C LEU A 62 -5.74 3.46 -5.34
N LYS A 63 -6.11 2.39 -4.62
CA LYS A 63 -6.59 1.14 -5.23
C LYS A 63 -7.77 1.34 -6.17
N ALA A 64 -8.65 2.30 -5.87
CA ALA A 64 -9.80 2.62 -6.70
C ALA A 64 -9.43 3.37 -7.99
N ASP A 65 -8.30 4.07 -8.00
CA ASP A 65 -7.83 4.90 -9.12
C ASP A 65 -6.75 4.20 -9.98
N LEU A 66 -6.24 3.05 -9.54
CA LEU A 66 -5.25 2.31 -10.30
C LEU A 66 -5.79 1.87 -11.68
N PRO A 67 -4.96 1.94 -12.74
CA PRO A 67 -5.34 1.42 -14.04
C PRO A 67 -5.56 -0.10 -13.95
N LYS A 68 -6.51 -0.62 -14.74
CA LYS A 68 -6.86 -2.06 -14.74
C LYS A 68 -5.68 -3.00 -15.04
N SER A 69 -4.64 -2.49 -15.68
CA SER A 69 -3.41 -3.24 -16.00
C SER A 69 -2.44 -3.34 -14.83
N ALA A 70 -2.62 -2.57 -13.76
CA ALA A 70 -1.76 -2.56 -12.59
C ALA A 70 -2.35 -3.41 -11.46
N SER A 71 -1.48 -4.18 -10.82
CA SER A 71 -1.82 -4.89 -9.58
C SER A 71 -1.37 -4.10 -8.36
N PHE A 72 -2.12 -4.24 -7.26
CA PHE A 72 -1.73 -3.74 -5.95
C PHE A 72 -1.46 -4.91 -5.01
N GLN A 73 -0.37 -4.85 -4.26
CA GLN A 73 -0.06 -5.80 -3.20
C GLN A 73 0.48 -5.08 -1.96
N LYS A 74 0.31 -5.67 -0.77
CA LYS A 74 0.99 -5.23 0.44
C LYS A 74 2.03 -6.27 0.86
N VAL A 75 3.03 -5.80 1.58
CA VAL A 75 4.14 -6.59 2.13
C VAL A 75 4.27 -6.20 3.59
N HIS A 76 3.99 -7.14 4.50
CA HIS A 76 4.10 -6.87 5.92
C HIS A 76 5.55 -7.06 6.39
N VAL A 77 6.16 -6.00 6.92
CA VAL A 77 7.55 -6.03 7.42
C VAL A 77 7.63 -6.67 8.81
N ALA A 78 8.73 -7.38 9.09
CA ALA A 78 8.93 -8.10 10.35
C ALA A 78 10.00 -7.47 11.27
N PHE A 79 10.19 -6.15 11.22
CA PHE A 79 11.10 -5.43 12.13
C PHE A 79 10.39 -4.67 13.28
N MET A 80 9.05 -4.62 13.29
CA MET A 80 8.25 -4.00 14.36
C MET A 80 7.48 -5.06 15.15
N GLY A 81 7.30 -4.85 16.46
CA GLY A 81 6.54 -5.78 17.33
C GLY A 81 7.39 -6.77 18.11
N ASN A 82 8.72 -6.58 18.17
CA ASN A 82 9.65 -7.42 18.93
C ASN A 82 9.51 -8.92 18.57
N ASN A 83 9.29 -9.78 19.56
CA ASN A 83 9.08 -11.22 19.38
C ASN A 83 7.82 -11.56 18.55
N MET A 84 6.88 -10.64 18.40
CA MET A 84 5.67 -10.81 17.59
C MET A 84 5.81 -10.31 16.15
N ALA A 85 6.97 -9.80 15.75
CA ALA A 85 7.17 -9.24 14.42
C ALA A 85 6.95 -10.27 13.29
N VAL A 86 7.60 -11.44 13.39
CA VAL A 86 7.42 -12.55 12.44
C VAL A 86 6.02 -13.16 12.55
N PRO A 87 5.48 -13.46 13.76
CA PRO A 87 4.10 -13.91 13.91
C PRO A 87 3.06 -13.01 13.26
N MET A 88 3.22 -11.69 13.36
CA MET A 88 2.30 -10.72 12.74
C MET A 88 2.43 -10.69 11.20
N ALA A 89 3.66 -10.78 10.67
CA ALA A 89 3.86 -10.93 9.22
C ALA A 89 3.26 -12.23 8.67
N LYS A 90 3.37 -13.34 9.42
CA LYS A 90 2.66 -14.59 9.12
C LYS A 90 1.14 -14.43 9.19
N ALA A 91 0.62 -13.65 10.13
CA ALA A 91 -0.82 -13.37 10.20
C ALA A 91 -1.29 -12.65 8.94
N TYR A 92 -0.56 -11.65 8.44
CA TYR A 92 -0.91 -11.02 7.16
C TYR A 92 -0.87 -12.02 5.98
N ALA A 93 0.18 -12.85 5.89
CA ALA A 93 0.24 -13.93 4.90
C ALA A 93 -0.94 -14.93 5.02
N THR A 94 -1.43 -15.16 6.25
CA THR A 94 -2.60 -16.00 6.51
C THR A 94 -3.88 -15.33 6.02
N MET A 95 -4.01 -14.01 6.16
CA MET A 95 -5.14 -13.25 5.60
C MET A 95 -5.19 -13.41 4.07
N ILE A 96 -4.05 -13.32 3.38
CA ILE A 96 -3.96 -13.57 1.93
C ILE A 96 -4.35 -15.01 1.59
N ALA A 97 -3.79 -16.00 2.30
CA ALA A 97 -4.05 -17.41 2.02
C ALA A 97 -5.52 -17.82 2.23
N LEU A 98 -6.26 -17.08 3.06
CA LEU A 98 -7.67 -17.30 3.35
C LEU A 98 -8.60 -16.36 2.56
N ASP A 99 -8.08 -15.50 1.69
CA ASP A 99 -8.84 -14.46 0.98
C ASP A 99 -9.66 -13.58 1.94
N ALA A 100 -9.04 -13.23 3.07
CA ALA A 100 -9.68 -12.54 4.19
C ALA A 100 -9.11 -11.13 4.43
N GLU A 101 -8.33 -10.59 3.50
CA GLU A 101 -7.67 -9.29 3.68
C GLU A 101 -8.67 -8.15 3.89
N GLU A 102 -9.77 -8.13 3.11
CA GLU A 102 -10.77 -7.05 3.17
C GLU A 102 -11.41 -6.89 4.55
N SER A 103 -11.59 -7.99 5.30
CA SER A 103 -12.14 -7.97 6.65
C SER A 103 -11.05 -7.91 7.72
N MET A 104 -9.97 -8.67 7.57
CA MET A 104 -8.99 -8.87 8.63
C MET A 104 -7.94 -7.77 8.72
N VAL A 105 -7.58 -7.10 7.62
CA VAL A 105 -6.65 -5.96 7.66
C VAL A 105 -7.22 -4.82 8.51
N PRO A 106 -8.45 -4.30 8.26
CA PRO A 106 -9.01 -3.26 9.12
C PRO A 106 -9.25 -3.75 10.55
N ALA A 107 -9.69 -5.01 10.75
CA ALA A 107 -9.90 -5.57 12.08
C ALA A 107 -8.61 -5.63 12.91
N MET A 108 -7.49 -6.05 12.32
CA MET A 108 -6.20 -6.14 13.00
C MET A 108 -5.65 -4.75 13.34
N PHE A 109 -5.76 -3.78 12.43
CA PHE A 109 -5.39 -2.40 12.71
C PHE A 109 -6.25 -1.79 13.84
N ALA A 110 -7.57 -2.00 13.81
CA ALA A 110 -8.46 -1.52 14.87
C ALA A 110 -8.14 -2.17 16.23
N GLN A 111 -7.84 -3.48 16.24
CA GLN A 111 -7.42 -4.21 17.43
C GLN A 111 -6.19 -3.56 18.10
N ILE A 112 -5.21 -3.14 17.30
CA ILE A 112 -3.94 -2.56 17.80
C ILE A 112 -4.08 -1.07 18.12
N HIS A 113 -4.66 -0.28 17.22
CA HIS A 113 -4.62 1.19 17.31
C HIS A 113 -5.86 1.83 17.91
N GLU A 114 -7.04 1.24 17.74
CA GLU A 114 -8.29 1.77 18.30
C GLU A 114 -8.56 1.17 19.67
N LYS A 115 -8.54 -0.17 19.77
CA LYS A 115 -8.80 -0.89 21.01
C LYS A 115 -7.59 -0.92 21.96
N GLN A 116 -6.39 -0.66 21.45
CA GLN A 116 -5.13 -0.74 22.19
C GLN A 116 -4.91 -2.14 22.83
N GLN A 117 -5.38 -3.17 22.15
CA GLN A 117 -5.34 -4.57 22.59
C GLN A 117 -4.43 -5.39 21.68
N THR A 118 -3.18 -4.97 21.60
CA THR A 118 -2.15 -5.61 20.78
C THR A 118 -1.90 -7.06 21.24
N PRO A 119 -2.02 -8.06 20.35
CA PRO A 119 -1.73 -9.45 20.70
C PRO A 119 -0.29 -9.64 21.17
N LYS A 120 -0.11 -10.27 22.34
CA LYS A 120 1.19 -10.45 22.99
C LYS A 120 1.87 -11.78 22.65
N ASN A 121 1.12 -12.71 22.08
CA ASN A 121 1.57 -14.05 21.69
C ASN A 121 0.69 -14.58 20.55
N GLU A 122 1.07 -15.73 19.97
CA GLU A 122 0.36 -16.34 18.83
C GLU A 122 -1.06 -16.82 19.19
N ALA A 123 -1.32 -17.17 20.46
CA ALA A 123 -2.66 -17.58 20.89
C ALA A 123 -3.63 -16.39 20.90
N GLU A 124 -3.21 -15.25 21.44
CA GLU A 124 -3.99 -14.00 21.36
C GLU A 124 -4.15 -13.53 19.91
N LEU A 125 -3.10 -13.66 19.08
CA LEU A 125 -3.15 -13.30 17.67
C LEU A 125 -4.19 -14.14 16.91
N ARG A 126 -4.21 -15.45 17.18
CA ARG A 126 -5.22 -16.38 16.66
C ARG A 126 -6.62 -16.00 17.10
N GLU A 127 -6.81 -15.60 18.35
CA GLU A 127 -8.14 -15.23 18.85
C GLU A 127 -8.71 -14.03 18.11
N VAL A 128 -7.89 -13.06 17.71
CA VAL A 128 -8.33 -11.95 16.85
C VAL A 128 -8.95 -12.44 15.54
N PHE A 129 -8.42 -13.50 14.92
CA PHE A 129 -9.01 -14.06 13.70
C PHE A 129 -10.37 -14.71 13.99
N ILE A 130 -10.49 -15.43 15.10
CA ILE A 130 -11.71 -16.16 15.47
C ILE A 130 -12.83 -15.19 15.86
N ASP A 131 -12.52 -14.17 16.66
CA ASP A 131 -13.43 -13.09 17.03
C ASP A 131 -13.96 -12.33 15.81
N ASN A 132 -13.24 -12.37 14.69
CA ASN A 132 -13.63 -11.77 13.42
C ASN A 132 -14.16 -12.80 12.39
N GLY A 133 -14.58 -13.97 12.86
CA GLY A 133 -15.34 -14.94 12.07
C GLY A 133 -14.52 -15.94 11.25
N ILE A 134 -13.20 -15.98 11.40
CA ILE A 134 -12.36 -17.00 10.77
C ILE A 134 -12.47 -18.30 11.58
N ASP A 135 -12.83 -19.40 10.90
CA ASP A 135 -12.86 -20.72 11.53
C ASP A 135 -11.47 -21.10 12.10
N ALA A 136 -11.47 -21.55 13.34
CA ALA A 136 -10.29 -21.98 14.09
C ALA A 136 -9.42 -22.97 13.30
N LYS A 137 -10.02 -24.01 12.70
CA LYS A 137 -9.27 -25.03 11.96
C LYS A 137 -8.70 -24.48 10.67
N LYS A 138 -9.42 -23.60 9.97
CA LYS A 138 -8.91 -22.91 8.78
C LYS A 138 -7.73 -22.01 9.10
N PHE A 139 -7.81 -21.24 10.19
CA PHE A 139 -6.67 -20.45 10.68
C PHE A 139 -5.47 -21.36 10.96
N ASP A 140 -5.65 -22.40 11.77
CA ASP A 140 -4.56 -23.29 12.19
C ASP A 140 -3.91 -23.99 10.98
N ALA A 141 -4.72 -24.42 10.01
CA ALA A 141 -4.22 -25.04 8.78
C ALA A 141 -3.43 -24.05 7.91
N ALA A 142 -3.95 -22.83 7.72
CA ALA A 142 -3.30 -21.82 6.89
C ALA A 142 -2.03 -21.27 7.55
N TYR A 143 -2.11 -20.83 8.81
CA TYR A 143 -1.02 -20.19 9.55
C TYR A 143 0.22 -21.09 9.70
N ASN A 144 0.00 -22.40 9.80
CA ASN A 144 1.07 -23.39 9.91
C ASN A 144 1.49 -23.97 8.55
N SER A 145 0.87 -23.56 7.45
CA SER A 145 1.16 -24.10 6.12
C SER A 145 2.55 -23.70 5.62
N PHE A 146 3.12 -24.54 4.76
CA PHE A 146 4.34 -24.19 4.02
C PHE A 146 4.16 -22.93 3.16
N ALA A 147 2.96 -22.71 2.60
CA ALA A 147 2.65 -21.55 1.78
C ALA A 147 2.76 -20.24 2.56
N VAL A 148 2.15 -20.15 3.75
CA VAL A 148 2.23 -18.96 4.63
C VAL A 148 3.68 -18.71 5.08
N ASN A 149 4.40 -19.76 5.49
CA ASN A 149 5.81 -19.61 5.87
C ASN A 149 6.68 -19.13 4.70
N SER A 150 6.41 -19.60 3.48
CA SER A 150 7.12 -19.17 2.27
C SER A 150 6.81 -17.73 1.88
N MET A 151 5.55 -17.32 2.05
CA MET A 151 5.10 -15.96 1.78
C MET A 151 5.70 -14.97 2.78
N GLN A 152 5.77 -15.30 4.07
CA GLN A 152 6.45 -14.45 5.06
C GLN A 152 7.93 -14.26 4.71
N LYS A 153 8.65 -15.33 4.37
CA LYS A 153 10.06 -15.22 3.90
C LYS A 153 10.21 -14.45 2.58
N ARG A 154 9.15 -14.43 1.76
CA ARG A 154 9.12 -13.60 0.55
C ARG A 154 8.96 -12.12 0.92
N PHE A 155 8.12 -11.78 1.90
CA PHE A 155 8.00 -10.41 2.40
C PHE A 155 9.33 -9.84 2.88
N ASP A 156 10.08 -10.61 3.69
CA ASP A 156 11.40 -10.17 4.17
C ASP A 156 12.34 -9.85 3.01
N ARG A 157 12.42 -10.75 2.02
CA ARG A 157 13.26 -10.55 0.82
C ARG A 157 12.82 -9.36 -0.02
N GLU A 158 11.51 -9.17 -0.19
CA GLU A 158 10.97 -8.03 -0.94
C GLU A 158 11.29 -6.71 -0.25
N PHE A 159 11.24 -6.66 1.09
CA PHE A 159 11.62 -5.47 1.85
C PHE A 159 13.13 -5.19 1.73
N ASP A 160 13.97 -6.20 1.90
CA ASP A 160 15.43 -6.06 1.76
C ASP A 160 15.82 -5.54 0.36
N GLN A 161 15.17 -6.06 -0.69
CA GLN A 161 15.41 -5.65 -2.08
C GLN A 161 14.89 -4.24 -2.39
N SER A 162 13.89 -3.76 -1.65
CA SER A 162 13.30 -2.43 -1.88
C SER A 162 14.24 -1.28 -1.54
N THR A 163 15.28 -1.50 -0.74
CA THR A 163 16.16 -0.46 -0.15
C THR A 163 15.43 0.56 0.75
N LEU A 164 14.15 0.33 1.06
CA LEU A 164 13.42 1.12 2.04
C LEU A 164 14.00 0.93 3.44
N THR A 165 13.99 1.99 4.24
CA THR A 165 14.49 1.98 5.61
C THR A 165 13.38 2.10 6.65
N GLY A 166 12.12 2.13 6.23
CA GLY A 166 10.96 2.32 7.11
C GLY A 166 9.63 2.09 6.40
N VAL A 167 8.55 2.27 7.18
CA VAL A 167 7.15 2.09 6.74
C VAL A 167 6.27 3.26 7.23
N PRO A 168 5.15 3.59 6.54
CA PRO A 168 4.72 3.02 5.27
C PRO A 168 5.66 3.43 4.13
N GLY A 169 5.92 2.51 3.20
CA GLY A 169 6.73 2.77 2.00
C GLY A 169 6.03 2.21 0.77
N VAL A 170 6.10 2.92 -0.36
CA VAL A 170 5.47 2.49 -1.62
C VAL A 170 6.52 2.39 -2.72
N LEU A 171 6.54 1.24 -3.37
CA LEU A 171 7.41 0.91 -4.49
C LEU A 171 6.56 0.62 -5.74
N VAL A 172 6.80 1.37 -6.81
CA VAL A 172 6.11 1.21 -8.09
C VAL A 172 7.03 0.51 -9.08
N ASN A 173 6.48 -0.47 -9.79
CA ASN A 173 7.17 -1.29 -10.80
C ASN A 173 8.50 -1.90 -10.34
N ASN A 174 8.60 -2.22 -9.04
CA ASN A 174 9.82 -2.70 -8.38
C ASN A 174 11.04 -1.77 -8.54
N LYS A 175 10.84 -0.52 -8.96
CA LYS A 175 11.92 0.38 -9.38
C LYS A 175 11.81 1.80 -8.82
N TYR A 176 10.61 2.30 -8.58
CA TYR A 176 10.40 3.69 -8.17
C TYR A 176 9.88 3.77 -6.73
N ILE A 177 10.72 4.22 -5.81
CA ILE A 177 10.29 4.51 -4.43
C ILE A 177 9.56 5.85 -4.43
N VAL A 178 8.31 5.86 -3.97
CA VAL A 178 7.50 7.08 -3.81
C VAL A 178 8.03 7.91 -2.64
N LYS A 179 8.21 9.22 -2.85
CA LYS A 179 8.55 10.21 -1.81
C LYS A 179 7.38 11.19 -1.62
N PRO A 180 6.53 10.99 -0.60
CA PRO A 180 5.34 11.80 -0.43
C PRO A 180 5.59 13.17 0.22
N ASP A 181 6.83 13.54 0.54
CA ASP A 181 7.16 14.73 1.34
C ASP A 181 6.62 16.05 0.77
N GLN A 182 6.50 16.13 -0.56
CA GLN A 182 6.00 17.31 -1.28
C GLN A 182 4.56 17.15 -1.80
N ILE A 183 3.90 16.04 -1.46
CA ILE A 183 2.54 15.72 -1.92
C ILE A 183 1.52 16.33 -0.96
N LYS A 184 0.58 17.09 -1.52
CA LYS A 184 -0.35 17.96 -0.76
C LYS A 184 -1.76 17.40 -0.66
N SER A 185 -2.08 16.36 -1.43
CA SER A 185 -3.42 15.78 -1.49
C SER A 185 -3.40 14.30 -1.90
N TYR A 186 -4.50 13.59 -1.65
CA TYR A 186 -4.68 12.22 -2.13
C TYR A 186 -4.70 12.13 -3.65
N GLU A 187 -5.27 13.15 -4.31
CA GLU A 187 -5.30 13.25 -5.77
C GLU A 187 -3.89 13.34 -6.36
N GLU A 188 -3.05 14.22 -5.81
CA GLU A 188 -1.65 14.37 -6.24
C GLU A 188 -0.82 13.11 -5.95
N TYR A 189 -1.12 12.41 -4.85
CA TYR A 189 -0.51 11.10 -4.54
C TYR A 189 -0.84 10.06 -5.60
N ASN A 190 -2.13 9.95 -5.98
CA ASN A 190 -2.58 9.03 -7.02
C ASN A 190 -1.97 9.37 -8.39
N GLN A 191 -1.92 10.66 -8.74
CA GLN A 191 -1.28 11.13 -9.96
C GLN A 191 0.20 10.73 -10.01
N LEU A 192 0.93 10.84 -8.90
CA LEU A 192 2.32 10.41 -8.81
C LEU A 192 2.44 8.91 -9.05
N VAL A 193 1.67 8.08 -8.34
CA VAL A 193 1.74 6.63 -8.51
C VAL A 193 1.37 6.22 -9.93
N ASN A 194 0.33 6.80 -10.51
CA ASN A 194 -0.08 6.52 -11.88
C ASN A 194 0.96 6.97 -12.90
N TYR A 195 1.61 8.12 -12.70
CA TYR A 195 2.75 8.55 -13.51
C TYR A 195 3.89 7.53 -13.47
N LEU A 196 4.28 7.07 -12.28
CA LEU A 196 5.35 6.08 -12.11
C LEU A 196 5.02 4.72 -12.73
N LEU A 197 3.74 4.36 -12.85
CA LEU A 197 3.31 3.16 -13.56
C LEU A 197 3.54 3.26 -15.08
N THR A 198 3.66 4.47 -15.64
CA THR A 198 3.89 4.71 -17.08
C THR A 198 5.36 4.80 -17.48
N LEU A 199 6.26 5.06 -16.52
CA LEU A 199 7.71 4.99 -16.72
C LEU A 199 8.14 3.54 -16.90
#